data_AF-A0A7S2N085-F1
#
_entry.id   AF-A0A7S2N085-F1
#
_cell.length_a   1.000
_cell.length_b   1.000
_cell.length_c   1.000
_cell.angle_alpha   90.00
_cell.angle_beta   90.00
_cell.angle_gamma   90.00
#
_symmetry.space_group_name_H-M   'P 1'
#
loop_
_entity.id
_entity.type
_entity.pdbx_description
1 polymer ?
#
loop_
_entity_poly.entity_id
_entity_poly.type
_entity_poly.pdbx_seq_one_letter_code
_entity_poly.pdbx_strand_id
1 'polypeptide(L)'
;DALGYGWDVHAALAARGCAGHYFAHASGESYKRPDAYGKPELLAAIARAKHSGRRVVVIAVGGGVNGNAMGMIAAMTASDFVEVPTTLMHYNDATTSAKKAFSLIVDGRILSKNILGTFYLPQLVFCISEVFLTLSSCSVHAAVGEAAKTMSMLGRASSSRGQEDFHNILGACEFASDFTRVVQTAPGFEQLILFLRETLALKAEVVAVGRALRERREAGSVVAPAEEEELRRRRARLLERLRGGFHT
;
A
#
# COMPACT_ATOMS: atom_id res chain seq x y z
N ASP A 1 -2.73 7.65 -0.01
CA ASP A 1 -2.81 9.00 0.57
C ASP A 1 -3.47 9.11 1.93
N ALA A 2 -4.66 8.54 2.15
CA ALA A 2 -5.38 8.69 3.43
C ALA A 2 -4.64 8.18 4.68
N LEU A 3 -3.54 7.43 4.54
CA LEU A 3 -2.70 6.98 5.66
C LEU A 3 -1.41 7.81 5.79
N GLY A 4 -1.12 8.67 4.83
CA GLY A 4 0.00 9.59 4.85
C GLY A 4 1.38 9.02 4.52
N TYR A 5 1.53 7.69 4.40
CA TYR A 5 2.84 7.06 4.20
C TYR A 5 3.65 7.63 3.04
N GLY A 6 3.02 7.86 1.88
CA GLY A 6 3.71 8.45 0.72
C GLY A 6 4.25 9.85 1.00
N TRP A 7 3.53 10.65 1.79
CA TRP A 7 3.99 11.96 2.21
C TRP A 7 5.09 11.87 3.27
N ASP A 8 4.99 10.94 4.20
CA ASP A 8 6.01 10.76 5.24
C ASP A 8 7.35 10.37 4.62
N VAL A 9 7.32 9.50 3.60
CA VAL A 9 8.49 9.20 2.77
C VAL A 9 9.01 10.45 2.06
N HIS A 10 8.13 11.21 1.41
CA HIS A 10 8.52 12.45 0.72
C HIS A 10 9.16 13.48 1.66
N ALA A 11 8.56 13.73 2.82
CA ALA A 11 9.06 14.66 3.83
C ALA A 11 10.40 14.19 4.41
N ALA A 12 10.54 12.89 4.72
CA ALA A 12 11.79 12.33 5.23
C ALA A 12 12.95 12.42 4.22
N LEU A 13 12.66 12.28 2.92
CA LEU A 13 13.63 12.48 1.84
C LEU A 13 13.98 13.98 1.68
N ALA A 14 12.97 14.86 1.73
CA ALA A 14 13.19 16.30 1.63
C ALA A 14 14.06 16.84 2.78
N ALA A 15 13.86 16.34 4.01
CA ALA A 15 14.69 16.68 5.18
C ALA A 15 16.16 16.25 5.03
N ARG A 16 16.44 15.29 4.14
CA ARG A 16 17.79 14.84 3.77
C ARG A 16 18.36 15.58 2.55
N GLY A 17 17.69 16.61 2.06
CA GLY A 17 18.09 17.37 0.88
C GLY A 17 17.75 16.71 -0.46
N CYS A 18 16.98 15.62 -0.46
CA CYS A 18 16.50 14.99 -1.69
C CYS A 18 15.26 15.74 -2.21
N ALA A 19 15.43 16.57 -3.22
CA ALA A 19 14.31 17.22 -3.90
C ALA A 19 13.38 16.16 -4.53
N GLY A 20 12.07 16.27 -4.29
CA GLY A 20 11.10 15.29 -4.76
C GLY A 20 9.75 15.92 -5.09
N HIS A 21 9.03 15.29 -6.02
CA HIS A 21 7.66 15.63 -6.37
C HIS A 21 6.71 14.61 -5.77
N TYR A 22 5.76 15.05 -4.94
CA TYR A 22 4.72 14.19 -4.40
C TYR A 22 3.53 14.14 -5.37
N PHE A 23 3.21 12.95 -5.85
CA PHE A 23 2.08 12.71 -6.75
C PHE A 23 1.03 11.86 -6.04
N ALA A 24 -0.13 12.47 -5.78
CA ALA A 24 -1.29 11.81 -5.22
C ALA A 24 -2.12 11.14 -6.33
N HIS A 25 -2.77 10.01 -6.01
CA HIS A 25 -3.62 9.30 -6.97
C HIS A 25 -4.94 8.87 -6.34
N ALA A 26 -5.99 8.79 -7.17
CA ALA A 26 -7.26 8.24 -6.73
C ALA A 26 -7.17 6.71 -6.57
N SER A 27 -7.79 6.19 -5.51
CA SER A 27 -7.78 4.76 -5.20
C SER A 27 -8.82 4.01 -6.01
N GLY A 28 -8.45 2.85 -6.55
CA GLY A 28 -9.36 1.93 -7.24
C GLY A 28 -8.80 1.43 -8.57
N GLU A 29 -9.22 0.23 -8.98
CA GLU A 29 -8.77 -0.39 -10.23
C GLU A 29 -9.19 0.43 -11.46
N SER A 30 -10.33 1.14 -11.41
CA SER A 30 -10.82 2.03 -12.47
C SER A 30 -9.92 3.26 -12.70
N TYR A 31 -9.04 3.58 -11.75
CA TYR A 31 -8.03 4.63 -11.90
C TYR A 31 -6.71 4.10 -12.47
N LYS A 32 -6.54 2.79 -12.64
CA LYS A 32 -5.33 2.19 -13.22
C LYS A 32 -5.28 2.35 -14.74
N ARG A 33 -5.21 3.60 -15.21
CA ARG A 33 -5.30 3.98 -16.62
C ARG A 33 -4.33 5.12 -16.97
N PRO A 34 -3.91 5.27 -18.24
CA PRO A 34 -2.84 6.20 -18.61
C PRO A 34 -3.14 7.66 -18.29
N ASP A 35 -4.38 8.13 -18.44
CA ASP A 35 -4.80 9.52 -18.16
C ASP A 35 -4.78 9.89 -16.67
N ALA A 36 -4.89 8.88 -15.79
CA ALA A 36 -4.86 9.10 -14.34
C ALA A 36 -3.44 9.26 -13.81
N TYR A 37 -2.46 8.54 -14.38
CA TYR A 37 -1.06 8.53 -13.92
C TYR A 37 -0.10 9.31 -14.83
N GLY A 38 -0.40 9.46 -16.12
CA GLY A 38 0.38 10.22 -17.10
C GLY A 38 0.08 11.72 -17.09
N LYS A 39 -0.13 12.29 -15.90
CA LYS A 39 -0.47 13.71 -15.75
C LYS A 39 0.70 14.60 -16.23
N PRO A 40 0.45 15.68 -17.01
CA PRO A 40 1.50 16.56 -17.51
C PRO A 40 2.42 17.10 -16.41
N GLU A 41 1.87 17.37 -15.22
CA GLU A 41 2.61 17.91 -14.09
C GLU A 41 3.68 16.94 -13.58
N LEU A 42 3.33 15.64 -13.48
CA LEU A 42 4.25 14.58 -13.10
C LEU A 42 5.34 14.39 -14.16
N LEU A 43 4.94 14.30 -15.43
CA LEU A 43 5.88 14.13 -16.54
C LEU A 43 6.83 15.32 -16.67
N ALA A 44 6.33 16.55 -16.46
CA ALA A 44 7.15 17.75 -16.45
C ALA A 44 8.14 17.77 -15.27
N ALA A 45 7.74 17.28 -14.09
CA ALA A 45 8.65 17.15 -12.95
C ALA A 45 9.80 16.17 -13.24
N ILE A 46 9.49 15.01 -13.83
CA ILE A 46 10.48 14.03 -14.28
C ILE A 46 11.40 14.64 -15.34
N ALA A 47 10.82 15.29 -16.35
CA ALA A 47 11.57 15.94 -17.42
C ALA A 47 12.53 17.00 -16.87
N ARG A 48 12.08 17.92 -16.01
CA ARG A 48 12.94 18.95 -15.40
C ARG A 48 14.11 18.35 -14.62
N ALA A 49 13.87 17.31 -13.83
CA ALA A 49 14.93 16.63 -13.10
C ALA A 49 15.98 16.05 -14.05
N LYS A 50 15.56 15.37 -15.12
CA LYS A 50 16.46 14.81 -16.13
C LYS A 50 17.25 15.88 -16.89
N HIS A 51 16.61 16.99 -17.30
CA HIS A 51 17.29 18.11 -17.95
C HIS A 51 18.37 18.73 -17.05
N SER A 52 18.19 18.69 -15.74
CA SER A 52 19.22 19.14 -14.78
C SER A 52 20.33 18.10 -14.50
N GLY A 53 20.40 17.01 -15.28
CA GLY A 53 21.40 15.95 -15.12
C GLY A 53 21.16 15.03 -13.92
N ARG A 54 20.00 15.11 -13.27
CA ARG A 54 19.67 14.28 -12.11
C ARG A 54 19.08 12.94 -12.54
N ARG A 55 19.46 11.88 -11.83
CA ARG A 55 18.73 10.60 -11.91
C ARG A 55 17.39 10.75 -11.22
N VAL A 56 16.36 10.15 -11.81
CA VAL A 56 15.00 10.17 -11.27
C VAL A 56 14.71 8.79 -10.71
N VAL A 57 14.25 8.76 -9.47
CA VAL A 57 13.73 7.55 -8.80
C VAL A 57 12.24 7.73 -8.59
N VAL A 58 11.45 6.83 -9.17
CA VAL A 58 10.01 6.72 -8.96
C VAL A 58 9.76 5.77 -7.79
N ILE A 59 9.16 6.29 -6.72
CA ILE A 59 8.84 5.51 -5.51
C ILE A 59 7.31 5.31 -5.45
N ALA A 60 6.85 4.09 -5.67
CA ALA A 60 5.43 3.75 -5.63
C ALA A 60 5.03 3.29 -4.22
N VAL A 61 4.41 4.18 -3.45
CA VAL A 61 3.85 3.86 -2.12
C VAL A 61 2.37 3.53 -2.24
N GLY A 62 2.00 2.26 -2.20
CA GLY A 62 0.59 1.86 -2.35
C GLY A 62 0.35 0.37 -2.53
N GLY A 63 -0.88 0.02 -2.90
CA GLY A 63 -1.24 -1.33 -3.34
C GLY A 63 -0.82 -1.61 -4.79
N GLY A 64 -1.13 -2.81 -5.29
CA GLY A 64 -0.67 -3.27 -6.61
C GLY A 64 -1.17 -2.44 -7.80
N VAL A 65 -2.27 -1.70 -7.66
CA VAL A 65 -2.70 -0.71 -8.66
C VAL A 65 -1.64 0.38 -8.86
N ASN A 66 -1.17 0.98 -7.77
CA ASN A 66 -0.19 2.04 -7.80
C ASN A 66 1.18 1.52 -8.27
N GLY A 67 1.61 0.35 -7.79
CA GLY A 67 2.87 -0.29 -8.21
C GLY A 67 2.90 -0.56 -9.72
N ASN A 68 1.83 -1.13 -10.27
CA ASN A 68 1.71 -1.36 -11.71
C ASN A 68 1.74 -0.05 -12.53
N ALA A 69 0.95 0.93 -12.12
CA ALA A 69 0.80 2.18 -12.86
C ALA A 69 2.07 3.05 -12.80
N MET A 70 2.64 3.25 -11.61
CA MET A 70 3.88 4.01 -11.46
C MET A 70 5.09 3.25 -12.02
N GLY A 71 5.08 1.92 -11.98
CA GLY A 71 6.08 1.11 -12.68
C GLY A 71 6.04 1.29 -14.20
N MET A 72 4.85 1.44 -14.79
CA MET A 72 4.70 1.83 -16.20
C MET A 72 5.30 3.21 -16.46
N ILE A 73 5.02 4.20 -15.61
CA ILE A 73 5.59 5.55 -15.74
C ILE A 73 7.12 5.51 -15.62
N ALA A 74 7.66 4.76 -14.65
CA ALA A 74 9.10 4.61 -14.47
C ALA A 74 9.76 3.97 -15.70
N ALA A 75 9.18 2.90 -16.22
CA ALA A 75 9.66 2.22 -17.42
C ALA A 75 9.63 3.13 -18.66
N MET A 76 8.49 3.78 -18.93
CA MET A 76 8.32 4.66 -20.10
C MET A 76 9.21 5.91 -20.05
N THR A 77 9.54 6.36 -18.83
CA THR A 77 10.43 7.52 -18.66
C THR A 77 11.89 7.11 -18.50
N ALA A 78 12.24 5.83 -18.46
CA ALA A 78 13.59 5.33 -18.11
C ALA A 78 14.09 5.91 -16.78
N SER A 79 13.30 5.76 -15.73
CA SER A 79 13.61 6.21 -14.37
C SER A 79 13.74 5.00 -13.44
N ASP A 80 14.63 5.07 -12.46
CA ASP A 80 14.79 4.03 -11.45
C ASP A 80 13.47 3.82 -10.69
N PHE A 81 13.20 2.59 -10.23
CA PHE A 81 11.92 2.25 -9.65
C PHE A 81 12.04 1.53 -8.31
N VAL A 82 11.26 1.98 -7.32
CA VAL A 82 11.18 1.42 -5.98
C VAL A 82 9.72 1.21 -5.60
N GLU A 83 9.40 0.07 -5.01
CA GLU A 83 8.06 -0.25 -4.52
C GLU A 83 8.02 -0.25 -3.00
N VAL A 84 6.99 0.40 -2.44
CA VAL A 84 6.68 0.36 -1.01
C VAL A 84 5.25 -0.20 -0.89
N PRO A 85 5.09 -1.53 -0.85
CA PRO A 85 3.78 -2.16 -0.84
C PRO A 85 3.03 -1.83 0.45
N THR A 86 1.82 -1.30 0.33
CA THR A 86 0.93 -1.00 1.48
C THR A 86 -0.25 -1.95 1.58
N THR A 87 -0.32 -2.98 0.73
CA THR A 87 -1.31 -4.05 0.83
C THR A 87 -0.59 -5.41 0.83
N LEU A 88 -1.14 -6.37 1.57
CA LEU A 88 -0.58 -7.72 1.62
C LEU A 88 -0.58 -8.41 0.24
N MET A 89 -1.61 -8.16 -0.57
CA MET A 89 -1.66 -8.64 -1.96
C MET A 89 -0.51 -8.08 -2.81
N HIS A 90 -0.19 -6.79 -2.66
CA HIS A 90 0.95 -6.20 -3.37
C HIS A 90 2.26 -6.83 -2.88
N TYR A 91 2.41 -6.97 -1.57
CA TYR A 91 3.59 -7.57 -0.94
C TYR A 91 3.87 -9.01 -1.40
N ASN A 92 2.83 -9.85 -1.51
CA ASN A 92 2.98 -11.28 -1.77
C ASN A 92 3.02 -11.66 -3.26
N ASP A 93 2.38 -10.89 -4.13
CA ASP A 93 2.26 -11.20 -5.57
C ASP A 93 2.96 -10.13 -6.42
N ALA A 94 2.38 -8.93 -6.44
CA ALA A 94 2.74 -7.94 -7.46
C ALA A 94 4.16 -7.35 -7.34
N THR A 95 4.81 -7.37 -6.17
CA THR A 95 6.22 -6.95 -6.00
C THR A 95 7.22 -7.90 -6.63
N THR A 96 6.87 -9.19 -6.74
CA THR A 96 7.73 -10.21 -7.39
C THR A 96 7.55 -10.25 -8.90
N SER A 97 6.54 -9.55 -9.42
CA SER A 97 6.21 -9.52 -10.83
C SER A 97 6.87 -8.33 -11.53
N ALA A 98 7.60 -8.61 -12.60
CA ALA A 98 8.08 -7.58 -13.52
C ALA A 98 6.94 -6.94 -14.33
N LYS A 99 5.75 -7.53 -14.35
CA LYS A 99 4.62 -7.00 -15.12
C LYS A 99 4.17 -5.69 -14.53
N LYS A 100 4.23 -4.62 -15.33
CA LYS A 100 3.65 -3.31 -15.03
C LYS A 100 2.65 -2.99 -16.13
N ALA A 101 1.45 -2.56 -15.78
CA ALA A 101 0.40 -2.36 -16.78
C ALA A 101 -0.70 -1.37 -16.37
N PHE A 102 -1.27 -0.75 -17.40
CA PHE A 102 -2.54 -0.04 -17.36
C PHE A 102 -3.68 -0.92 -17.89
N SER A 103 -4.86 -0.70 -17.35
CA SER A 103 -6.13 -1.27 -17.81
C SER A 103 -6.81 -0.31 -18.80
N LEU A 104 -7.62 -0.85 -19.71
CA LEU A 104 -8.52 -0.07 -20.55
C LEU A 104 -9.81 0.20 -19.79
N ILE A 105 -10.05 1.48 -19.48
CA ILE A 105 -11.23 1.95 -18.77
C ILE A 105 -11.98 2.90 -19.69
N VAL A 106 -13.27 2.63 -19.92
CA VAL A 106 -14.16 3.48 -20.73
C VAL A 106 -15.43 3.71 -19.93
N ASP A 107 -15.85 4.97 -19.79
CA ASP A 107 -17.03 5.38 -19.03
C ASP A 107 -17.07 4.80 -17.60
N GLY A 108 -15.91 4.74 -16.95
CA GLY A 108 -15.74 4.22 -15.59
C GLY A 108 -15.74 2.68 -15.48
N ARG A 109 -15.94 1.95 -16.58
CA ARG A 109 -15.96 0.49 -16.63
C ARG A 109 -14.64 -0.08 -17.12
N ILE A 110 -14.20 -1.17 -16.49
CA ILE A 110 -13.01 -1.92 -16.92
C ILE A 110 -13.38 -2.76 -18.14
N LEU A 111 -12.94 -2.36 -19.33
CA LEU A 111 -13.13 -3.15 -20.55
C LEU A 111 -12.08 -4.26 -20.68
N SER A 112 -10.85 -3.95 -20.30
CA SER A 112 -9.77 -4.95 -20.28
C SER A 112 -8.75 -4.64 -19.19
N LYS A 113 -8.38 -5.65 -18.42
CA LYS A 113 -7.38 -5.53 -17.36
C LYS A 113 -5.97 -5.70 -17.94
N ASN A 114 -5.05 -4.84 -17.53
CA ASN A 114 -3.62 -4.97 -17.82
C ASN A 114 -3.27 -5.08 -19.33
N ILE A 115 -4.05 -4.44 -20.20
CA ILE A 115 -3.89 -4.59 -21.66
C ILE A 115 -2.70 -3.80 -22.22
N LEU A 116 -2.29 -2.71 -21.56
CA LEU A 116 -1.14 -1.90 -21.97
C LEU A 116 -0.05 -2.05 -20.91
N GLY A 117 1.02 -2.79 -21.23
CA GLY A 117 2.02 -3.15 -20.23
C GLY A 117 3.44 -3.27 -20.74
N THR A 118 4.36 -3.42 -19.79
CA THR A 118 5.78 -3.68 -20.00
C THR A 118 6.33 -4.57 -18.89
N PHE A 119 7.54 -5.11 -19.08
CA PHE A 119 8.29 -5.80 -18.06
C PHE A 119 9.35 -4.85 -17.49
N TYR A 120 9.19 -4.44 -16.23
CA TYR A 120 10.10 -3.55 -15.53
C TYR A 120 10.24 -3.93 -14.06
N LEU A 121 11.48 -4.22 -13.66
CA LEU A 121 11.78 -4.67 -12.30
C LEU A 121 12.06 -3.47 -11.39
N PRO A 122 11.53 -3.47 -10.15
CA PRO A 122 11.99 -2.54 -9.13
C PRO A 122 13.44 -2.85 -8.75
N GLN A 123 14.22 -1.81 -8.46
CA GLN A 123 15.56 -1.94 -7.88
C GLN A 123 15.51 -2.28 -6.39
N LEU A 124 14.42 -1.89 -5.72
CA LEU A 124 14.18 -2.16 -4.32
C LEU A 124 12.69 -2.30 -4.07
N VAL A 125 12.34 -3.30 -3.24
CA VAL A 125 11.02 -3.42 -2.64
C VAL A 125 11.19 -3.22 -1.13
N PHE A 126 10.63 -2.13 -0.59
CA PHE A 126 10.76 -1.79 0.82
C PHE A 126 9.46 -2.08 1.56
N CYS A 127 9.48 -3.15 2.34
CA CYS A 127 8.30 -3.66 3.00
C CYS A 127 8.21 -3.19 4.45
N ILE A 128 7.08 -2.55 4.78
CA ILE A 128 6.82 -2.00 6.11
C ILE A 128 5.60 -2.72 6.67
N SER A 129 5.84 -3.71 7.54
CA SER A 129 4.78 -4.60 8.07
C SER A 129 3.71 -3.84 8.86
N GLU A 130 4.09 -2.75 9.52
CA GLU A 130 3.20 -1.91 10.33
C GLU A 130 2.11 -1.22 9.50
N VAL A 131 2.32 -1.09 8.18
CA VAL A 131 1.32 -0.52 7.28
C VAL A 131 0.08 -1.43 7.21
N PHE A 132 0.27 -2.74 7.36
CA PHE A 132 -0.81 -3.73 7.27
C PHE A 132 -1.81 -3.63 8.42
N LEU A 133 -1.45 -2.97 9.51
CA LEU A 133 -2.32 -2.76 10.67
C LEU A 133 -3.57 -1.94 10.34
N THR A 134 -3.49 -1.15 9.28
CA THR A 134 -4.57 -0.26 8.84
C THR A 134 -5.40 -0.85 7.70
N LEU A 135 -5.16 -2.10 7.29
CA LEU A 135 -5.89 -2.77 6.22
C LEU A 135 -7.30 -3.19 6.66
N SER A 136 -8.22 -3.20 5.69
CA SER A 136 -9.55 -3.81 5.88
C SER A 136 -9.45 -5.33 5.97
N SER A 137 -10.39 -5.96 6.68
CA SER A 137 -10.51 -7.42 6.75
C SER A 137 -10.52 -8.05 5.36
N CYS A 138 -11.36 -7.54 4.44
CA CYS A 138 -11.43 -8.01 3.06
C CYS A 138 -10.07 -8.01 2.34
N SER A 139 -9.22 -7.00 2.56
CA SER A 139 -7.89 -6.95 1.95
C SER A 139 -6.96 -8.01 2.51
N VAL A 140 -7.09 -8.34 3.80
CA VAL A 140 -6.35 -9.44 4.43
C VAL A 140 -6.81 -10.78 3.85
N HIS A 141 -8.11 -11.00 3.74
CA HIS A 141 -8.69 -12.25 3.23
C HIS A 141 -8.22 -12.56 1.82
N ALA A 142 -8.24 -11.55 0.95
CA ALA A 142 -7.76 -11.69 -0.42
C ALA A 142 -6.30 -12.14 -0.45
N ALA A 143 -5.44 -11.57 0.40
CA ALA A 143 -4.02 -11.93 0.45
C ALA A 143 -3.79 -13.34 1.01
N VAL A 144 -4.57 -13.75 2.00
CA VAL A 144 -4.53 -15.11 2.55
C VAL A 144 -4.91 -16.15 1.50
N GLY A 145 -5.97 -15.88 0.71
CA GLY A 145 -6.35 -16.76 -0.39
C GLY A 145 -5.23 -16.94 -1.43
N GLU A 146 -4.54 -15.85 -1.75
CA GLU A 146 -3.38 -15.89 -2.65
C GLU A 146 -2.20 -16.69 -2.07
N ALA A 147 -1.91 -16.52 -0.77
CA ALA A 147 -0.88 -17.31 -0.09
C ALA A 147 -1.22 -18.81 -0.06
N ALA A 148 -2.47 -19.17 0.23
CA ALA A 148 -2.95 -20.55 0.22
C ALA A 148 -2.81 -21.18 -1.18
N LYS A 149 -3.17 -20.44 -2.23
CA LYS A 149 -2.98 -20.86 -3.62
C LYS A 149 -1.50 -21.15 -3.90
N THR A 150 -0.60 -20.22 -3.57
CA THR A 150 0.83 -20.38 -3.82
C THR A 150 1.42 -21.59 -3.11
N MET A 151 1.11 -21.81 -1.82
CA MET A 151 1.57 -22.98 -1.09
C MET A 151 1.06 -24.30 -1.67
N SER A 152 -0.19 -24.32 -2.11
CA SER A 152 -0.81 -25.51 -2.71
C SER A 152 -0.13 -25.84 -4.04
N MET A 153 0.07 -24.83 -4.90
CA MET A 153 0.72 -25.01 -6.20
C MET A 153 2.18 -25.45 -6.08
N LEU A 154 2.90 -24.98 -5.06
CA LEU A 154 4.28 -25.35 -4.81
C LEU A 154 4.43 -26.69 -4.07
N GLY A 155 3.32 -27.39 -3.77
CA GLY A 155 3.34 -28.65 -3.01
C GLY A 155 3.88 -28.50 -1.59
N ARG A 156 3.96 -27.29 -1.05
CA ARG A 156 4.49 -27.05 0.30
C ARG A 156 3.46 -27.38 1.37
N ALA A 157 2.17 -27.32 1.05
CA ALA A 157 1.09 -27.67 1.96
C ALA A 157 1.16 -29.11 2.52
N SER A 158 1.88 -30.02 1.88
CA SER A 158 2.08 -31.41 2.35
C SER A 158 3.37 -31.61 3.17
N SER A 159 4.26 -30.61 3.24
CA SER A 159 5.43 -30.65 4.12
C SER A 159 5.05 -30.34 5.56
N SER A 160 5.78 -30.84 6.56
CA SER A 160 5.46 -30.57 7.99
C SER A 160 5.37 -29.07 8.29
N ARG A 161 6.39 -28.30 7.88
CA ARG A 161 6.41 -26.84 8.03
C ARG A 161 5.30 -26.16 7.24
N GLY A 162 5.02 -26.66 6.04
CA GLY A 162 3.91 -26.12 5.26
C GLY A 162 2.55 -26.53 5.79
N GLN A 163 2.38 -27.62 6.53
CA GLN A 163 1.13 -27.95 7.23
C GLN A 163 0.91 -27.02 8.42
N GLU A 164 1.97 -26.68 9.16
CA GLU A 164 1.94 -25.65 10.22
C GLU A 164 1.60 -24.27 9.64
N ASP A 165 2.31 -23.85 8.58
CA ASP A 165 2.08 -22.57 7.90
C ASP A 165 0.71 -22.53 7.18
N PHE A 166 0.27 -23.64 6.59
CA PHE A 166 -1.04 -23.78 5.93
C PHE A 166 -2.18 -23.78 6.94
N HIS A 167 -1.99 -24.34 8.13
CA HIS A 167 -2.92 -24.19 9.25
C HIS A 167 -2.99 -22.74 9.73
N ASN A 168 -1.87 -22.01 9.78
CA ASN A 168 -1.86 -20.58 10.09
C ASN A 168 -2.53 -19.73 9.00
N ILE A 169 -2.38 -20.09 7.72
CA ILE A 169 -2.93 -19.36 6.57
C ILE A 169 -4.40 -19.71 6.33
N LEU A 170 -4.82 -20.97 6.38
CA LEU A 170 -6.24 -21.31 6.40
C LEU A 170 -6.91 -20.85 7.68
N GLY A 171 -6.22 -20.96 8.82
CA GLY A 171 -6.60 -20.34 10.07
C GLY A 171 -6.86 -18.85 9.88
N ALA A 172 -6.01 -18.14 9.11
CA ALA A 172 -6.20 -16.75 8.68
C ALA A 172 -7.33 -16.53 7.65
N CYS A 173 -7.76 -17.55 6.90
CA CYS A 173 -8.80 -17.53 5.86
C CYS A 173 -10.20 -17.88 6.42
N GLU A 174 -10.25 -18.76 7.42
CA GLU A 174 -11.42 -19.03 8.28
C GLU A 174 -11.57 -17.95 9.36
N PHE A 175 -10.47 -17.43 9.93
CA PHE A 175 -10.44 -16.16 10.69
C PHE A 175 -11.09 -15.02 9.94
N ALA A 176 -11.14 -15.14 8.64
CA ALA A 176 -11.42 -14.07 7.74
C ALA A 176 -12.87 -14.13 7.27
N SER A 177 -13.26 -15.25 6.66
CA SER A 177 -14.60 -15.46 6.12
C SER A 177 -15.69 -15.52 7.19
N ASP A 178 -15.35 -15.91 8.43
CA ASP A 178 -16.28 -15.93 9.56
C ASP A 178 -15.55 -15.59 10.87
N PHE A 179 -14.89 -14.42 10.90
CA PHE A 179 -14.07 -13.92 12.02
C PHE A 179 -14.78 -14.07 13.37
N THR A 180 -16.10 -13.87 13.43
CA THR A 180 -16.87 -13.97 14.67
C THR A 180 -16.97 -15.41 15.18
N ARG A 181 -17.05 -16.39 14.29
CA ARG A 181 -17.32 -17.79 14.63
C ARG A 181 -16.04 -18.52 15.04
N VAL A 182 -14.95 -18.35 14.29
CA VAL A 182 -13.64 -18.97 14.58
C VAL A 182 -13.05 -18.46 15.89
N VAL A 183 -13.18 -17.16 16.16
CA VAL A 183 -12.79 -16.51 17.42
C VAL A 183 -13.57 -17.01 18.65
N GLN A 184 -14.79 -17.48 18.45
CA GLN A 184 -15.64 -18.02 19.51
C GLN A 184 -15.45 -19.53 19.71
N THR A 185 -14.91 -20.25 18.73
CA THR A 185 -14.85 -21.72 18.74
C THR A 185 -13.44 -22.32 18.78
N ALA A 186 -12.41 -21.61 18.30
CA ALA A 186 -11.03 -22.08 18.31
C ALA A 186 -10.25 -21.51 19.53
N PRO A 187 -9.77 -22.36 20.45
CA PRO A 187 -8.96 -21.90 21.59
C PRO A 187 -7.58 -21.40 21.14
N GLY A 188 -7.01 -20.42 21.84
CA GLY A 188 -5.64 -19.91 21.60
C GLY A 188 -5.54 -18.57 20.86
N PHE A 189 -6.67 -17.93 20.54
CA PHE A 189 -6.73 -16.65 19.83
C PHE A 189 -7.22 -15.47 20.67
N GLU A 190 -7.48 -15.68 21.96
CA GLU A 190 -8.08 -14.71 22.89
C GLU A 190 -7.31 -13.39 22.92
N GLN A 191 -5.97 -13.47 22.90
CA GLN A 191 -5.08 -12.31 22.85
C GLN A 191 -5.19 -11.55 21.52
N LEU A 192 -5.30 -12.24 20.39
CA LEU A 192 -5.47 -11.61 19.08
C LEU A 192 -6.84 -10.92 18.96
N ILE A 193 -7.88 -11.50 19.57
CA ILE A 193 -9.23 -10.93 19.60
C ILE A 193 -9.28 -9.67 20.45
N LEU A 194 -8.70 -9.72 21.65
CA LEU A 194 -8.55 -8.55 22.52
C LEU A 194 -7.77 -7.47 21.81
N PHE A 195 -6.61 -7.82 21.25
CA PHE A 195 -5.78 -6.91 20.47
C PHE A 195 -6.55 -6.25 19.31
N LEU A 196 -7.29 -7.01 18.50
CA LEU A 196 -8.05 -6.47 17.37
C LEU A 196 -9.22 -5.58 17.80
N ARG A 197 -9.91 -5.94 18.90
CA ARG A 197 -10.99 -5.12 19.48
C ARG A 197 -10.45 -3.82 20.06
N GLU A 198 -9.35 -3.90 20.81
CA GLU A 198 -8.68 -2.76 21.42
C GLU A 198 -8.10 -1.80 20.38
N THR A 199 -7.63 -2.33 19.24
CA THR A 199 -7.04 -1.50 18.17
C THR A 199 -8.04 -0.98 17.15
N LEU A 200 -9.29 -1.43 17.13
CA LEU A 200 -10.27 -1.04 16.12
C LEU A 200 -10.56 0.48 16.14
N ALA A 201 -10.81 1.02 17.32
CA ALA A 201 -11.05 2.46 17.52
C ALA A 201 -9.81 3.28 17.14
N LEU A 202 -8.62 2.79 17.51
CA LEU A 202 -7.35 3.45 17.21
C LEU A 202 -7.06 3.49 15.71
N LYS A 203 -7.33 2.39 14.98
CA LYS A 203 -7.22 2.32 13.51
C LYS A 203 -8.17 3.30 12.83
N ALA A 204 -9.43 3.35 13.29
CA ALA A 204 -10.41 4.29 12.78
C ALA A 204 -9.95 5.75 12.96
N GLU A 205 -9.36 6.07 14.11
CA GLU A 205 -8.81 7.40 14.38
C GLU A 205 -7.61 7.73 13.48
N VAL A 206 -6.67 6.80 13.29
CA VAL A 206 -5.53 6.97 12.34
C VAL A 206 -6.03 7.30 10.94
N VAL A 207 -7.02 6.56 10.45
CA VAL A 207 -7.62 6.77 9.13
C VAL A 207 -8.34 8.12 9.07
N ALA A 208 -9.08 8.50 10.12
CA ALA A 208 -9.80 9.77 10.18
C ALA A 208 -8.84 10.98 10.13
N VAL A 209 -7.78 10.96 10.94
CA VAL A 209 -6.75 12.01 10.94
C VAL A 209 -6.07 12.08 9.57
N GLY A 210 -5.76 10.93 8.96
CA GLY A 210 -5.13 10.89 7.65
C GLY A 210 -6.04 11.36 6.50
N ARG A 211 -7.36 11.12 6.56
CA ARG A 211 -8.33 11.76 5.63
C ARG A 211 -8.37 13.27 5.81
N ALA A 212 -8.42 13.74 7.06
CA ALA A 212 -8.43 15.17 7.37
C ALA A 212 -7.15 15.89 6.90
N LEU A 213 -6.00 15.20 6.89
CA LEU A 213 -4.75 15.70 6.29
C LEU A 213 -4.82 15.73 4.76
N ARG A 214 -5.41 14.72 4.13
CA ARG A 214 -5.59 14.66 2.67
C ARG A 214 -6.51 15.78 2.16
N GLU A 215 -7.69 15.93 2.77
CA GLU A 215 -8.68 16.96 2.40
C GLU A 215 -8.08 18.35 2.46
N ARG A 216 -7.27 18.64 3.49
CA ARG A 216 -6.57 19.93 3.63
C ARG A 216 -5.57 20.20 2.51
N ARG A 217 -4.87 19.17 2.02
CA ARG A 217 -3.94 19.30 0.87
C ARG A 217 -4.69 19.55 -0.43
N GLU A 218 -5.79 18.83 -0.65
CA GLU A 218 -6.62 18.96 -1.85
C GLU A 218 -7.33 20.33 -1.90
N ALA A 219 -7.68 20.91 -0.74
CA ALA A 219 -8.29 22.24 -0.64
C ALA A 219 -7.33 23.41 -0.95
N GLY A 220 -6.04 23.15 -1.25
CA GLY A 220 -5.06 24.19 -1.60
C GLY A 220 -4.85 25.27 -0.52
N SER A 221 -5.08 24.94 0.75
CA SER A 221 -5.37 25.92 1.79
C SER A 221 -4.14 26.56 2.46
N VAL A 222 -4.24 27.89 2.59
CA VAL A 222 -3.37 28.90 3.22
C VAL A 222 -3.42 28.82 4.76
N VAL A 223 -3.36 27.62 5.36
CA VAL A 223 -3.47 27.45 6.82
C VAL A 223 -2.10 27.30 7.48
N ALA A 224 -1.99 27.83 8.70
CA ALA A 224 -0.76 27.89 9.48
C ALA A 224 -0.06 26.51 9.55
N PRO A 225 1.23 26.41 9.15
CA PRO A 225 2.01 25.17 9.20
C PRO A 225 1.93 24.40 10.53
N ALA A 226 1.63 25.10 11.63
CA ALA A 226 1.49 24.54 12.97
C ALA A 226 0.30 23.56 13.11
N GLU A 227 -0.84 23.80 12.46
CA GLU A 227 -2.02 22.92 12.61
C GLU A 227 -1.88 21.62 11.81
N GLU A 228 -1.30 21.69 10.61
CA GLU A 228 -0.99 20.49 9.83
C GLU A 228 0.06 19.64 10.55
N GLU A 229 1.06 20.30 11.13
CA GLU A 229 2.10 19.65 11.94
C GLU A 229 1.51 18.96 13.18
N GLU A 230 0.55 19.57 13.87
CA GLU A 230 -0.13 18.93 15.01
C GLU A 230 -0.93 17.69 14.59
N LEU A 231 -1.62 17.74 13.44
CA LEU A 231 -2.31 16.56 12.90
C LEU A 231 -1.34 15.44 12.51
N ARG A 232 -0.17 15.79 11.95
CA ARG A 232 0.89 14.82 11.65
C ARG A 232 1.44 14.19 12.93
N ARG A 233 1.73 14.98 13.97
CA ARG A 233 2.16 14.49 15.29
C ARG A 233 1.09 13.62 15.94
N ARG A 234 -0.18 14.01 15.87
CA ARG A 234 -1.29 13.19 16.35
C ARG A 234 -1.33 11.85 15.62
N ARG A 235 -1.26 11.84 14.28
CA ARG A 235 -1.22 10.59 13.51
C ARG A 235 -0.02 9.72 13.89
N ALA A 236 1.16 10.32 14.05
CA ALA A 236 2.38 9.62 14.45
C ALA A 236 2.22 8.97 15.84
N ARG A 237 1.69 9.70 16.84
CA ARG A 237 1.40 9.17 18.18
C ARG A 237 0.37 8.02 18.14
N LEU A 238 -0.67 8.13 17.33
CA LEU A 238 -1.67 7.08 17.18
C LEU A 238 -1.06 5.82 16.54
N LEU A 239 -0.20 5.99 15.53
CA LEU A 239 0.55 4.89 14.91
C LEU A 239 1.53 4.26 15.89
N GLU A 240 2.21 5.05 16.71
CA GLU A 240 3.12 4.56 17.75
C GLU A 240 2.38 3.74 18.81
N ARG A 241 1.24 4.23 19.31
CA ARG A 241 0.35 3.46 20.20
C ARG A 241 -0.13 2.17 19.56
N LEU A 242 -0.50 2.21 18.28
CA LEU A 242 -0.97 1.04 17.53
C LEU A 242 0.14 0.00 17.39
N ARG A 243 1.40 0.44 17.21
CA ARG A 243 2.59 -0.41 17.15
C ARG A 243 2.97 -0.98 18.52
N GLY A 244 2.83 -0.19 19.58
CA GLY A 244 3.15 -0.61 20.94
C GLY A 244 2.42 -1.87 21.39
N GLY A 245 1.16 -2.05 20.97
CA GLY A 245 0.36 -3.23 21.32
C GLY A 245 0.77 -4.55 20.63
N PHE A 246 1.75 -4.53 19.72
CA PHE A 246 2.27 -5.75 19.07
C PHE A 246 3.55 -6.29 19.72
N HIS A 247 4.22 -5.48 20.52
CA HIS A 247 5.52 -5.80 21.11
C HIS A 247 5.43 -6.16 22.60
N THR A 248 4.22 -6.27 23.13
CA THR A 248 3.86 -6.73 24.48
C THR A 248 3.32 -8.15 24.43
#